data_AF-A0AAW9CYV1-F1
#
_entry.id   AF-A0AAW9CYV1-F1
#
_cell.length_a   1.000
_cell.length_b   1.000
_cell.length_c   1.000
_cell.angle_alpha   90.00
_cell.angle_beta   90.00
_cell.angle_gamma   90.00
#
_symmetry.space_group_name_H-M   'P 1'
#
loop_
_entity.id
_entity.type
_entity.pdbx_description
1 polymer ?
#
loop_
_entity_poly.entity_id
_entity_poly.type
_entity_poly.pdbx_seq_one_letter_code
_entity_poly.pdbx_strand_id
1 'polypeptide(L)'
;MVVLTPVDINELTGRVVGLPITSTVRGWETEIPIASLARPGVALVDQIVNLSFKAREFRFNGERATDEEMEAIRYAVRMYLDL
;
A
#
# COMPACT_ATOMS: atom_id res chain seq x y z
N MET A 1 -3.22 4.72 -2.72
CA MET A 1 -2.47 3.99 -1.67
C MET A 1 -2.61 2.50 -1.96
N VAL A 2 -1.65 1.69 -1.53
CA VAL A 2 -1.77 0.22 -1.56
C VAL A 2 -2.29 -0.25 -0.21
N VAL A 3 -3.27 -1.14 -0.20
CA VAL A 3 -3.87 -1.71 1.02
C VAL A 3 -3.23 -3.06 1.30
N LEU A 4 -2.77 -3.26 2.54
CA LEU A 4 -2.11 -4.48 3.00
C LEU A 4 -3.07 -5.42 3.73
N THR A 5 -4.09 -4.87 4.39
CA THR A 5 -5.04 -5.65 5.17
C THR A 5 -6.08 -6.35 4.28
N PRO A 6 -6.44 -7.60 4.60
CA PRO A 6 -7.52 -8.34 3.93
C PRO A 6 -8.86 -7.59 3.93
N VAL A 7 -9.66 -7.81 2.88
CA VAL A 7 -10.94 -7.11 2.67
C VAL A 7 -11.96 -7.35 3.78
N ASP A 8 -12.05 -8.59 4.29
CA ASP A 8 -12.92 -9.00 5.38
C ASP A 8 -12.59 -8.25 6.69
N ILE A 9 -11.30 -8.10 7.00
CA ILE A 9 -10.83 -7.29 8.14
C ILE A 9 -11.17 -5.81 7.95
N ASN A 10 -11.04 -5.31 6.72
CA ASN A 10 -11.35 -3.92 6.42
C ASN A 10 -12.85 -3.62 6.62
N GLU A 11 -13.73 -4.47 6.08
CA GLU A 11 -15.17 -4.34 6.21
C GLU A 11 -15.63 -4.37 7.67
N LEU A 12 -15.09 -5.33 8.44
CA LEU A 12 -15.36 -5.50 9.86
C LEU A 12 -14.97 -4.25 10.66
N THR A 13 -13.75 -3.75 10.46
CA THR A 13 -13.20 -2.65 11.28
C THR A 13 -13.56 -1.25 10.77
N GLY A 14 -13.96 -1.13 9.50
CA GLY A 14 -14.11 0.16 8.83
C GLY A 14 -12.78 0.91 8.63
N ARG A 15 -11.66 0.19 8.68
CA ARG A 15 -10.30 0.72 8.59
C ARG A 15 -9.47 -0.09 7.61
N VAL A 16 -8.43 0.54 7.07
CA VAL A 16 -7.41 -0.11 6.24
C VAL A 16 -6.03 0.20 6.81
N VAL A 17 -5.11 -0.75 6.69
CA VAL A 17 -3.68 -0.49 6.85
C VAL A 17 -3.03 -0.58 5.49
N GLY A 18 -2.16 0.37 5.17
CA GLY A 18 -1.50 0.40 3.88
C GLY A 18 -0.39 1.43 3.76
N LEU A 19 0.10 1.60 2.53
CA LEU A 19 1.21 2.50 2.21
C LEU A 19 0.76 3.57 1.21
N PRO A 20 1.13 4.85 1.42
CA PRO A 20 1.05 5.87 0.39
C PRO A 20 1.79 5.44 -0.88
N ILE A 21 1.29 5.90 -2.03
CA ILE A 21 1.94 5.73 -3.33
C ILE A 21 2.22 7.13 -3.88
N THR A 22 3.41 7.31 -4.42
CA THR A 22 3.81 8.55 -5.11
C THR A 22 4.42 8.23 -6.47
N SER A 23 4.22 9.11 -7.45
CA SER A 23 4.95 9.05 -8.73
C SER A 23 6.32 9.71 -8.65
N THR A 24 6.63 10.40 -7.54
CA THR A 24 7.95 11.01 -7.32
C THR A 24 8.88 9.99 -6.70
N VAL A 25 9.75 9.42 -7.53
CA VAL A 25 10.78 8.44 -7.12
C VAL A 25 12.00 9.17 -6.59
N ARG A 26 12.46 8.80 -5.40
CA ARG A 26 13.67 9.36 -4.76
C ARG A 26 14.82 8.37 -4.70
N GLY A 27 14.58 7.09 -5.00
CA GLY A 27 15.57 6.03 -5.00
C GLY A 27 15.95 5.55 -3.60
N TRP A 28 15.04 5.69 -2.63
CA TRP A 28 15.27 5.19 -1.27
C TRP A 28 15.07 3.69 -1.21
N GLU A 29 15.75 3.02 -0.29
CA GLU A 29 15.61 1.57 -0.07
C GLU A 29 14.20 1.18 0.40
N THR A 30 13.43 2.13 0.95
CA THR A 30 12.04 1.96 1.38
C THR A 30 11.01 2.21 0.26
N GLU A 31 11.47 2.57 -0.95
CA GLU A 31 10.61 2.75 -2.12
C GLU A 31 10.47 1.45 -2.91
N ILE A 32 9.26 0.89 -2.95
CA ILE A 32 8.98 -0.34 -3.71
C ILE A 32 8.22 0.02 -4.99
N PRO A 33 8.78 -0.23 -6.19
CA PRO A 33 8.13 0.07 -7.45
C PRO A 33 6.81 -0.68 -7.63
N ILE A 34 5.80 0.01 -8.16
CA ILE A 34 4.54 -0.55 -8.64
C ILE A 34 4.31 -0.03 -10.06
N ALA A 35 4.52 -0.88 -11.05
CA ALA A 35 4.43 -0.56 -12.47
C ALA A 35 3.08 -0.91 -13.09
N SER A 36 2.31 -1.80 -12.47
CA SER A 36 1.03 -2.30 -13.00
C SER A 36 -0.15 -1.32 -12.91
N LEU A 37 0.00 -0.23 -12.16
CA LEU A 37 -1.03 0.79 -12.01
C LEU A 37 -1.13 1.67 -13.26
N ALA A 38 -2.30 2.28 -13.48
CA ALA A 38 -2.51 3.25 -14.56
C ALA A 38 -1.55 4.44 -14.46
N ARG A 39 -1.11 4.76 -13.23
CA ARG A 39 -0.01 5.68 -12.96
C ARG A 39 1.06 4.95 -12.16
N PRO A 40 2.12 4.46 -12.82
CA PRO A 40 3.25 3.84 -12.15
C PRO A 40 3.86 4.75 -11.09
N GLY A 41 4.39 4.15 -10.03
CA GLY A 41 4.99 4.88 -8.92
C GLY A 41 5.69 3.96 -7.95
N VAL A 42 5.91 4.45 -6.73
CA VAL A 42 6.51 3.70 -5.64
C VAL A 42 5.61 3.70 -4.41
N ALA A 43 5.50 2.56 -3.73
CA ALA A 43 4.95 2.48 -2.38
C ALA A 43 6.02 2.86 -1.36
N LEU A 44 5.65 3.68 -0.38
CA LEU A 44 6.54 4.18 0.67
C LEU A 44 6.42 3.31 1.92
N VAL A 45 7.33 2.35 2.08
CA VAL A 45 7.28 1.35 3.17
C VAL A 45 7.48 2.00 4.53
N ASP A 46 8.25 3.08 4.60
CA ASP A 46 8.47 3.87 5.81
C ASP A 46 7.23 4.66 6.29
N GLN A 47 6.15 4.68 5.49
CA GLN A 47 4.94 5.45 5.76
C GLN A 47 3.71 4.56 5.97
N ILE A 48 3.83 3.52 6.80
CA ILE A 48 2.71 2.65 7.17
C ILE A 48 1.63 3.48 7.89
N VAL A 49 0.41 3.47 7.35
CA VAL A 49 -0.73 4.23 7.91
C VAL A 49 -1.95 3.36 8.15
N ASN A 50 -2.68 3.65 9.22
CA ASN A 50 -4.00 3.10 9.53
C ASN A 50 -5.06 4.18 9.33
N LEU A 51 -5.95 3.99 8.37
CA LEU A 51 -6.94 4.99 7.96
C LEU A 51 -8.37 4.44 8.10
N SER A 52 -9.30 5.26 8.57
CA SER A 52 -10.73 4.94 8.47
C SER A 52 -11.25 5.32 7.08
N PHE A 53 -11.70 4.31 6.32
CA PHE A 53 -12.34 4.54 5.01
C PHE A 53 -13.85 4.83 5.14
N LYS A 54 -14.44 4.55 6.31
CA LYS A 54 -15.83 4.92 6.61
C LYS A 54 -15.95 6.42 6.91
N ALA A 55 -14.96 7.01 7.60
CA ALA A 55 -14.98 8.42 8.00
C ALA A 55 -14.38 9.37 6.95
N ARG A 56 -13.49 8.87 6.09
CA ARG A 56 -12.90 9.62 4.99
C ARG A 56 -13.37 8.93 3.72
N GLU A 57 -14.16 9.59 2.87
CA GLU A 57 -14.75 9.06 1.63
C GLU A 57 -13.73 8.40 0.71
N PHE A 58 -13.28 7.20 1.06
CA PHE A 58 -12.15 6.55 0.44
C PHE A 58 -12.64 5.95 -0.86
N ARG A 59 -12.13 6.49 -1.98
CA ARG A 59 -12.45 5.96 -3.30
C ARG A 59 -11.42 4.91 -3.66
N PHE A 60 -11.90 3.69 -3.84
CA PHE A 60 -11.12 2.66 -4.50
C PHE A 60 -11.10 2.96 -6.00
N ASN A 61 -9.92 3.08 -6.58
CA ASN A 61 -9.77 3.45 -8.00
C ASN A 61 -9.99 2.29 -8.97
N GLY A 62 -10.34 1.09 -8.48
CA GLY A 62 -10.49 -0.09 -9.33
C GLY A 62 -9.16 -0.72 -9.77
N GLU A 63 -8.04 -0.22 -9.24
CA GLU A 63 -6.69 -0.66 -9.60
C GLU A 63 -6.11 -1.57 -8.53
N ARG A 64 -5.30 -2.54 -8.95
CA ARG A 64 -4.62 -3.50 -8.06
C ARG A 64 -3.20 -3.73 -8.58
N ALA A 65 -2.24 -3.71 -7.66
CA ALA A 65 -0.89 -4.21 -7.92
C ALA A 65 -0.91 -5.70 -8.29
N THR A 66 0.09 -6.18 -9.02
CA THR A 66 0.21 -7.62 -9.30
C THR A 66 0.51 -8.39 -8.02
N ASP A 67 0.37 -9.72 -8.05
CA ASP A 67 0.67 -10.54 -6.89
C ASP A 67 2.16 -10.48 -6.53
N GLU A 68 3.05 -10.37 -7.53
CA GLU A 68 4.49 -10.21 -7.35
C GLU A 68 4.83 -8.87 -6.71
N GLU A 69 4.23 -7.77 -7.18
CA GLU A 69 4.41 -6.44 -6.58
C GLU A 69 3.90 -6.42 -5.14
N MET A 70 2.73 -7.00 -4.90
CA MET A 70 2.18 -7.12 -3.56
C MET A 70 3.06 -7.97 -2.62
N GLU A 71 3.70 -9.01 -3.15
CA GLU A 71 4.63 -9.83 -2.36
C GLU A 71 5.93 -9.08 -2.04
N ALA A 72 6.50 -8.35 -3.00
CA ALA A 72 7.65 -7.49 -2.77
C ALA A 72 7.35 -6.42 -1.69
N ILE A 73 6.17 -5.80 -1.75
CA ILE A 73 5.72 -4.83 -0.75
C ILE A 73 5.61 -5.48 0.63
N ARG A 74 4.96 -6.65 0.74
CA ARG A 74 4.83 -7.36 2.02
C ARG A 74 6.19 -7.76 2.59
N TYR A 75 7.09 -8.24 1.75
CA TYR A 75 8.46 -8.58 2.13
C TYR A 75 9.19 -7.35 2.69
N ALA A 76 9.14 -6.22 1.98
CA ALA A 76 9.78 -4.99 2.43
C ALA A 76 9.20 -4.47 3.75
N VAL A 77 7.88 -4.57 3.95
CA VAL A 77 7.25 -4.22 5.24
C VAL A 77 7.74 -5.10 6.37
N ARG A 78 7.88 -6.42 6.16
CA ARG A 78 8.44 -7.34 7.16
C ARG A 78 9.88 -6.95 7.53
N MET A 79 10.72 -6.73 6.53
CA MET A 79 12.11 -6.30 6.76
C MET A 79 12.20 -4.95 7.49
N TYR A 80 11.34 -3.99 7.14
CA TYR A 80 11.30 -2.68 7.77
C TYR A 80 10.87 -2.75 9.25
N LEU A 81 9.97 -3.68 9.58
CA LEU A 81 9.46 -3.89 10.94
C LEU A 81 10.27 -4.91 11.75
N ASP A 82 11.34 -5.48 11.19
CA ASP A 82 12.16 -6.54 11.81
C ASP A 82 11.32 -7.78 12.19
N LEU A 83 10.48 -8.26 11.24
CA LEU A 83 9.55 -9.39 11.38
C LEU A 83 9.85 -10.57 10.44
#